data_AF-A0A3G1J0K6-F1
#
_entry.id   AF-A0A3G1J0K6-F1
#
_cell.length_a   1.000
_cell.length_b   1.000
_cell.length_c   1.000
_cell.angle_alpha   90.00
_cell.angle_beta   90.00
_cell.angle_gamma   90.00
#
_symmetry.space_group_name_H-M   'P 1'
#
loop_
_entity.id
_entity.type
_entity.pdbx_description
1 polymer ?
#
loop_
_entity_poly.entity_id
_entity_poly.type
_entity_poly.pdbx_seq_one_letter_code
_entity_poly.pdbx_strand_id
1 'polypeptide(L)'
;MDIHLERKDMKRLTLEMLKQFIHECLGEPPALSEEVQDNTFSELGCDSLAILQLEARLSQEFGVHIPELLFQAMTPRAALAYVNQDDSESGSSSEKSIIDYQLHMGV
;
A
#
# COMPACT_ATOMS: atom_id res chain seq x y z
N MET A 1 20.75 25.57 -15.68
CA MET A 1 20.33 24.15 -15.57
C MET A 1 19.79 24.01 -14.16
N ASP A 2 18.55 24.46 -13.99
CA ASP A 2 17.88 24.49 -12.71
C ASP A 2 17.33 23.10 -12.43
N ILE A 3 18.06 22.35 -11.62
CA ILE A 3 17.53 21.18 -10.94
C ILE A 3 16.59 21.69 -9.83
N HIS A 4 15.34 21.96 -10.21
CA HIS A 4 14.25 22.21 -9.25
C HIS A 4 14.03 20.94 -8.41
N LEU A 5 14.80 20.84 -7.34
CA LEU A 5 14.50 20.05 -6.18
C LEU A 5 13.42 20.82 -5.41
N GLU A 6 12.13 20.53 -5.56
CA GLU A 6 11.16 21.19 -4.68
C GLU A 6 9.88 20.41 -4.38
N ARG A 7 9.78 20.10 -3.08
CA ARG A 7 8.70 19.48 -2.29
C ARG A 7 8.57 17.98 -2.48
N LYS A 8 9.17 17.26 -1.52
CA LYS A 8 8.67 15.98 -1.01
C LYS A 8 7.18 16.19 -0.72
N ASP A 9 6.33 15.95 -1.72
CA ASP A 9 4.89 16.04 -1.55
C ASP A 9 4.59 15.04 -0.44
N MET A 10 4.15 15.54 0.72
CA MET A 10 3.65 14.71 1.82
C MET A 10 2.35 14.10 1.30
N LYS A 11 2.48 13.12 0.40
CA LYS A 11 1.36 12.43 -0.20
C LYS A 11 0.64 11.78 0.96
N ARG A 12 -0.56 12.28 1.26
CA ARG A 12 -1.47 11.60 2.18
C ARG A 12 -2.28 10.62 1.37
N LEU A 13 -2.42 9.40 1.90
CA LEU A 13 -3.29 8.43 1.26
C LEU A 13 -4.72 8.93 1.42
N THR A 14 -5.39 9.23 0.30
CA THR A 14 -6.81 9.59 0.29
C THR A 14 -7.66 8.38 -0.04
N LEU A 15 -8.92 8.40 0.40
CA LEU A 15 -9.87 7.35 0.08
C LEU A 15 -10.00 7.16 -1.43
N GLU A 16 -10.08 8.25 -2.20
CA GLU A 16 -10.17 8.20 -3.66
C GLU A 16 -8.97 7.49 -4.31
N MET A 17 -7.75 7.76 -3.84
CA MET A 17 -6.55 7.04 -4.32
C MET A 17 -6.62 5.55 -3.99
N LEU A 18 -7.01 5.21 -2.76
CA LEU A 18 -7.17 3.81 -2.37
C LEU A 18 -8.25 3.12 -3.23
N LYS A 19 -9.37 3.80 -3.52
CA LYS A 19 -10.42 3.29 -4.43
C LYS A 19 -9.87 3.04 -5.83
N GLN A 20 -9.03 3.94 -6.34
CA GLN A 20 -8.38 3.78 -7.64
C GLN A 20 -7.43 2.58 -7.65
N PHE A 21 -6.62 2.37 -6.61
CA PHE A 21 -5.71 1.22 -6.56
C PHE A 21 -6.47 -0.12 -6.48
N ILE A 22 -7.54 -0.17 -5.68
CA ILE A 22 -8.43 -1.33 -5.60
C ILE A 22 -9.07 -1.57 -6.98
N HIS A 23 -9.53 -0.52 -7.65
CA HIS A 23 -10.06 -0.60 -9.02
C HIS A 23 -9.07 -1.18 -10.02
N GLU A 24 -7.82 -0.69 -10.02
CA GLU A 24 -6.78 -1.19 -10.90
C GLU A 24 -6.47 -2.67 -10.66
N CYS A 25 -6.58 -3.15 -9.41
CA CYS A 25 -6.36 -4.55 -9.08
C CYS A 25 -7.55 -5.46 -9.46
N LEU A 26 -8.79 -5.00 -9.24
CA LEU A 26 -10.01 -5.78 -9.54
C LEU A 26 -10.45 -5.66 -11.00
N GLY A 27 -9.98 -4.66 -11.74
CA GLY A 27 -10.34 -4.39 -13.14
C GLY A 27 -11.74 -3.76 -13.32
N GLU A 28 -12.54 -3.66 -12.26
CA GLU A 28 -13.90 -3.11 -12.25
C GLU A 28 -14.00 -2.00 -11.20
N PRO A 29 -14.77 -0.91 -11.42
CA PRO A 29 -14.89 0.15 -10.42
C PRO A 29 -15.53 -0.47 -9.18
N PRO A 30 -14.79 -0.62 -8.07
CA PRO A 30 -15.34 -1.26 -6.91
C PRO A 30 -16.44 -0.32 -6.42
N ALA A 31 -17.61 -0.87 -6.13
CA ALA A 31 -18.72 -0.12 -5.56
C ALA A 31 -18.38 0.22 -4.11
N LEU A 32 -17.35 1.05 -3.90
CA LEU A 32 -16.88 1.52 -2.61
C LEU A 32 -17.82 2.60 -2.08
N SER A 33 -19.06 2.18 -1.82
CA SER A 33 -20.07 2.91 -1.04
C SER A 33 -19.60 3.09 0.40
N GLU A 34 -20.23 4.00 1.15
CA GLU A 34 -19.91 4.23 2.57
C GLU A 34 -19.99 2.94 3.40
N GLU A 35 -20.95 2.05 3.10
CA GLU A 35 -21.13 0.77 3.78
C GLU A 35 -19.97 -0.21 3.61
N VAL A 36 -19.30 -0.23 2.45
CA VAL A 36 -18.22 -1.19 2.18
C VAL A 36 -16.84 -0.66 2.57
N GLN A 37 -16.74 0.59 3.02
CA GLN A 37 -15.51 1.13 3.61
C GLN A 37 -15.23 0.51 5.00
N ASP A 38 -16.25 -0.08 5.62
CA ASP A 38 -16.15 -0.84 6.86
C ASP A 38 -15.98 -2.35 6.61
N ASN A 39 -16.03 -2.80 5.34
CA ASN A 39 -15.71 -4.18 4.97
C ASN A 39 -14.20 -4.38 4.85
N THR A 40 -13.75 -5.60 5.13
CA THR A 40 -12.34 -5.97 4.97
C THR A 40 -11.96 -6.10 3.50
N PHE A 41 -10.68 -5.98 3.16
CA PHE A 41 -10.24 -6.17 1.78
C PHE A 41 -10.56 -7.59 1.24
N SER A 42 -10.57 -8.61 2.11
CA SER A 42 -11.10 -9.94 1.74
C SER A 42 -12.56 -9.92 1.31
N GLU A 43 -13.41 -9.18 2.03
CA GLU A 43 -14.84 -9.08 1.71
C GLU A 43 -15.10 -8.24 0.47
N LEU A 44 -14.19 -7.33 0.13
CA LEU A 44 -14.20 -6.56 -1.12
C LEU A 44 -13.77 -7.38 -2.35
N GLY A 45 -13.31 -8.62 -2.15
CA GLY A 45 -12.81 -9.48 -3.22
C GLY A 45 -11.35 -9.19 -3.62
N CYS A 46 -10.58 -8.49 -2.78
CA CYS A 46 -9.14 -8.38 -3.01
C CYS A 46 -8.44 -9.69 -2.66
N ASP A 47 -7.96 -10.38 -3.69
CA ASP A 47 -7.10 -11.55 -3.54
C ASP A 47 -5.69 -11.17 -3.03
N SER A 48 -4.93 -12.15 -2.55
CA SER A 48 -3.54 -11.99 -2.08
C SER A 48 -2.65 -11.22 -3.08
N LEU A 49 -2.80 -11.45 -4.39
CA LEU A 49 -2.05 -10.71 -5.41
C LEU A 49 -2.43 -9.21 -5.47
N ALA A 50 -3.71 -8.87 -5.28
CA ALA A 50 -4.16 -7.48 -5.21
C ALA A 50 -3.61 -6.80 -3.96
N ILE A 51 -3.66 -7.51 -2.82
CA ILE A 51 -3.11 -7.05 -1.53
C ILE A 51 -1.60 -6.79 -1.64
N LEU A 52 -0.83 -7.72 -2.19
CA LEU A 52 0.61 -7.57 -2.45
C LEU A 52 0.93 -6.37 -3.34
N GLN A 53 0.16 -6.16 -4.41
CA GLN A 53 0.35 -5.01 -5.30
C GLN A 53 0.05 -3.68 -4.60
N LEU A 54 -1.04 -3.61 -3.82
CA LEU A 54 -1.34 -2.42 -3.02
C LEU A 54 -0.25 -2.18 -1.97
N GLU A 55 0.19 -3.21 -1.27
CA GLU A 55 1.22 -3.14 -0.24
C GLU A 55 2.54 -2.60 -0.81
N ALA A 56 3.01 -3.18 -1.92
CA ALA A 56 4.19 -2.70 -2.64
C ALA A 56 4.02 -1.24 -3.09
N ARG A 57 2.84 -0.86 -3.59
CA ARG A 57 2.55 0.52 -4.00
C ARG A 57 2.60 1.49 -2.82
N LEU A 58 1.99 1.10 -1.69
CA LEU A 58 1.96 1.91 -0.47
C LEU A 58 3.36 2.05 0.13
N SER A 59 4.16 0.98 0.10
CA SER A 59 5.56 1.00 0.52
C SER A 59 6.41 1.93 -0.35
N GLN A 60 6.24 1.88 -1.67
CA GLN A 60 7.00 2.74 -2.59
C GLN A 60 6.57 4.21 -2.54
N GLU A 61 5.27 4.50 -2.49
CA GLU A 61 4.74 5.87 -2.55
C GLU A 61 4.73 6.58 -1.18
N PHE A 62 4.47 5.84 -0.10
CA PHE A 62 4.29 6.39 1.25
C PHE A 62 5.35 5.91 2.25
N GLY A 63 6.17 4.92 1.90
CA GLY A 63 7.20 4.37 2.81
C GLY A 63 6.65 3.41 3.87
N VAL A 64 5.38 3.01 3.76
CA VAL A 64 4.67 2.22 4.78
C VAL A 64 4.64 0.75 4.39
N HIS A 65 5.08 -0.13 5.30
CA HIS A 65 5.04 -1.58 5.09
C HIS A 65 3.98 -2.22 5.99
N ILE A 66 3.01 -2.89 5.38
CA ILE A 66 1.92 -3.56 6.10
C ILE A 66 1.96 -5.04 5.74
N PRO A 67 2.04 -5.98 6.70
CA PRO A 67 2.07 -7.39 6.36
C PRO A 67 0.75 -7.81 5.67
N GLU A 68 0.86 -8.59 4.59
CA GLU A 68 -0.27 -9.04 3.74
C GLU A 68 -1.48 -9.52 4.55
N LEU A 69 -1.25 -10.42 5.52
CA LEU A 69 -2.31 -10.99 6.37
C LEU A 69 -3.06 -9.93 7.20
N LEU A 70 -2.35 -8.90 7.67
CA LEU A 70 -2.97 -7.79 8.37
C LEU A 70 -3.74 -6.93 7.38
N PHE A 71 -3.13 -6.61 6.24
CA PHE A 71 -3.75 -5.76 5.22
C PHE A 71 -5.04 -6.39 4.67
N GLN A 72 -5.06 -7.71 4.49
CA GLN A 72 -6.23 -8.47 4.09
C GLN A 72 -7.41 -8.36 5.07
N ALA A 73 -7.11 -8.31 6.38
CA ALA A 73 -8.10 -8.16 7.46
C ALA A 73 -8.38 -6.71 7.84
N MET A 74 -7.68 -5.74 7.24
CA MET A 74 -7.94 -4.32 7.47
C MET A 74 -9.14 -3.85 6.65
N THR A 75 -9.76 -2.77 7.12
CA THR A 75 -10.72 -2.02 6.32
C THR A 75 -9.99 -0.93 5.53
N PRO A 76 -10.54 -0.47 4.39
CA PRO A 76 -10.01 0.68 3.67
C PRO A 76 -9.80 1.90 4.57
N ARG A 77 -10.71 2.12 5.53
CA ARG A 77 -10.59 3.22 6.51
C ARG A 77 -9.43 3.02 7.48
N ALA A 78 -9.19 1.80 7.93
CA ALA A 78 -8.04 1.47 8.77
C ALA A 78 -6.72 1.65 8.01
N ALA A 79 -6.65 1.24 6.73
CA ALA A 79 -5.48 1.42 5.89
C ALA A 79 -5.13 2.91 5.71
N LEU A 80 -6.14 3.74 5.46
CA LEU A 80 -5.98 5.20 5.37
C LEU A 80 -5.47 5.81 6.68
N ALA A 81 -6.05 5.40 7.81
CA ALA A 81 -5.61 5.88 9.11
C ALA A 81 -4.16 5.45 9.39
N TYR A 82 -3.81 4.19 9.12
CA TYR A 82 -2.47 3.65 9.34
C TYR A 82 -1.41 4.41 8.53
N VAL A 83 -1.62 4.58 7.22
CA VAL A 83 -0.66 5.27 6.35
C VAL A 83 -0.52 6.76 6.70
N ASN A 84 -1.63 7.43 7.03
CA ASN A 84 -1.58 8.83 7.44
C ASN A 84 -1.04 9.05 8.86
N GLN A 85 -1.08 8.02 9.72
CA GLN A 85 -0.52 8.09 11.08
C GLN A 85 1.00 7.91 11.06
N ASP A 86 1.54 7.06 10.18
CA ASP A 86 2.99 6.83 10.04
C ASP A 86 3.75 8.09 9.59
N ASP A 87 3.12 8.99 8.80
CA ASP A 87 3.67 10.31 8.46
C ASP A 87 3.96 11.18 9.71
N SER A 88 3.32 10.89 10.85
CA SER A 88 3.48 11.64 12.10
C SER A 88 4.69 11.18 12.93
N GLU A 89 5.20 9.96 12.72
CA GLU A 89 6.32 9.37 13.46
C GLU A 89 7.42 8.94 12.48
N SER A 90 8.28 9.89 12.11
CA SER A 90 9.43 9.66 11.23
C SER A 90 10.32 8.50 11.70
N GLY A 91 10.34 7.43 10.91
CA GLY A 91 11.53 6.64 10.60
C GLY A 91 11.90 5.49 11.54
N SER A 92 11.67 4.26 11.07
CA SER A 92 12.51 3.10 11.39
C SER A 92 12.47 2.12 10.21
N SER A 93 13.33 2.27 9.20
CA SER A 93 14.61 1.55 9.12
C SER A 93 14.54 0.10 9.63
N SER A 94 14.31 -0.84 8.70
CA SER A 94 14.90 -2.18 8.77
C SER A 94 14.81 -2.86 7.40
N GLU A 95 15.79 -2.52 6.57
CA GLU A 95 16.55 -3.44 5.72
C GLU A 95 16.25 -4.93 5.98
N LYS A 96 15.49 -5.58 5.09
CA LYS A 96 15.54 -7.04 4.93
C LYS A 96 15.52 -7.39 3.45
N SER A 97 16.73 -7.41 2.90
CA SER A 97 17.23 -8.36 1.92
C SER A 97 16.25 -9.50 1.59
N ILE A 98 15.59 -9.42 0.43
CA ILE A 98 14.89 -10.56 -0.19
C ILE A 98 15.42 -10.85 -1.61
N ILE A 99 16.52 -10.20 -2.04
CA ILE A 99 17.09 -10.38 -3.39
C ILE A 99 18.50 -11.01 -3.35
N ASP A 100 19.03 -11.38 -2.17
CA ASP A 100 20.21 -12.25 -2.06
C ASP A 100 19.85 -13.75 -2.22
N TYR A 101 19.08 -14.09 -3.26
CA TYR A 101 18.74 -15.48 -3.59
C TYR A 101 19.08 -15.83 -5.05
N GLN A 102 19.94 -15.05 -5.72
CA GLN A 102 20.31 -15.32 -7.11
C GLN A 102 21.79 -15.11 -7.45
N LEU A 103 22.70 -15.60 -6.61
CA LEU A 103 24.06 -15.90 -7.09
C LEU A 103 24.56 -17.22 -6.49
N HIS A 104 24.91 -18.15 -7.39
CA HIS A 104 25.80 -19.29 -7.18
C HIS A 104 25.20 -20.65 -6.77
N MET A 105 24.43 -21.26 -7.69
CA MET A 105 24.47 -22.72 -7.87
C MET A 105 24.88 -23.01 -9.31
N GLY A 106 26.12 -23.44 -9.49
CA GLY A 106 26.68 -23.84 -10.79
C GLY A 106 28.21 -23.87 -10.78
N VAL A 107 28.79 -24.58 -9.81
CA VAL A 107 30.13 -25.18 -9.96
C VAL A 107 30.04 -26.46 -10.77
#